data_AF-A0A087CYV6-F1
#
_entry.id   AF-A0A087CYV6-F1
#
_cell.length_a   1.000
_cell.length_b   1.000
_cell.length_c   1.000
_cell.angle_alpha   90.00
_cell.angle_beta   90.00
_cell.angle_gamma   90.00
#
_symmetry.space_group_name_H-M   'P 1'
#
loop_
_entity.id
_entity.type
_entity.pdbx_description
1 polymer ?
#
loop_
_entity_poly.entity_id
_entity_poly.type
_entity_poly.pdbx_seq_one_letter_code
_entity_poly.pdbx_strand_id
1 'polypeptide(L)'
;MNGCLAWRWVMREKTCVCVWRNPLPTYHYRCKNCGYDFTEQQSFSDDPITVCPKCSQEQVHKVYSAVPIEFKGHGFYRTDKSSK
;
A
#
# COMPACT_ATOMS: atom_id res chain seq x y z
N MET A 1 30.23 -10.77 32.77
CA MET A 1 30.75 -11.60 31.66
C MET A 1 29.65 -11.63 30.60
N ASN A 2 29.29 -10.52 29.93
CA ASN A 2 30.01 -9.78 28.88
C ASN A 2 30.55 -10.71 27.79
N GLY A 3 29.81 -10.85 26.68
CA GLY A 3 30.38 -11.30 25.42
C GLY A 3 29.45 -12.13 24.54
N CYS A 4 28.65 -11.47 23.71
CA CYS A 4 28.43 -11.96 22.35
C CYS A 4 28.37 -10.77 21.40
N LEU A 5 29.55 -10.25 21.05
CA LEU A 5 29.73 -9.32 19.96
C LEU A 5 29.59 -10.09 18.65
N ALA A 6 28.39 -10.09 18.08
CA ALA A 6 28.14 -10.50 16.71
C ALA A 6 27.78 -9.26 15.88
N TRP A 7 28.82 -8.57 15.41
CA TRP A 7 28.70 -7.57 14.36
C TRP A 7 28.48 -8.28 13.03
N ARG A 8 27.22 -8.44 12.62
CA ARG A 8 26.84 -8.71 11.22
C ARG A 8 25.42 -8.21 11.02
N TRP A 9 25.31 -7.01 10.47
CA TRP A 9 24.06 -6.40 10.01
C TRP A 9 23.35 -7.35 9.03
N VAL A 10 22.37 -8.11 9.52
CA VAL A 10 21.24 -8.56 8.72
C VAL A 10 20.04 -7.77 9.24
N MET A 11 19.93 -6.55 8.72
CA MET A 11 18.69 -5.77 8.81
C MET A 11 17.66 -6.50 7.95
N ARG A 12 16.89 -7.42 8.54
CA ARG A 12 15.66 -7.95 7.96
C ARG A 12 14.63 -8.18 9.06
N GLU A 13 14.35 -7.09 9.78
CA GLU A 13 13.23 -6.98 10.71
C GLU A 13 12.08 -6.25 10.00
N LYS A 14 11.27 -7.01 9.27
CA LYS A 14 9.90 -6.63 8.87
C LYS A 14 9.08 -7.89 9.11
N THR A 15 8.26 -8.05 10.13
CA THR A 15 7.63 -7.14 11.08
C THR A 15 7.22 -7.99 12.29
N CYS A 16 7.39 -7.45 13.49
CA CYS A 16 6.79 -8.00 14.71
C CYS A 16 5.26 -7.84 14.59
N VAL A 17 4.50 -8.93 14.44
CA VAL A 17 3.03 -8.87 14.40
C VAL A 17 2.52 -8.93 15.84
N CYS A 18 2.36 -7.77 16.48
CA CYS A 18 1.51 -7.67 17.65
C CYS A 18 0.07 -7.89 17.17
N VAL A 19 -0.48 -9.07 17.46
CA VAL A 19 -1.87 -9.45 17.22
C VAL A 19 -2.79 -8.63 18.14
N TRP A 20 -2.95 -7.35 17.81
CA TRP A 20 -4.14 -6.58 18.18
C TRP A 20 -4.97 -6.42 16.93
N ARG A 21 -6.01 -7.23 16.87
CA ARG A 21 -7.16 -7.33 15.95
C ARG A 21 -7.47 -6.07 15.12
N ASN A 22 -6.58 -5.71 14.18
CA ASN A 22 -6.87 -4.80 13.09
C ASN A 22 -6.81 -5.63 11.80
N PRO A 23 -7.89 -5.72 11.02
CA PRO A 23 -7.87 -6.49 9.78
C PRO A 23 -6.81 -5.89 8.85
N LEU A 24 -5.85 -6.71 8.42
CA LEU A 24 -4.89 -6.33 7.38
C LEU A 24 -5.68 -5.98 6.12
N PRO A 25 -5.50 -4.77 5.55
CA PRO A 25 -6.19 -4.38 4.34
C PRO A 25 -5.70 -5.24 3.18
N THR A 26 -6.64 -5.57 2.30
CA THR A 26 -6.37 -6.30 1.07
C THR A 26 -6.21 -5.30 -0.06
N TYR A 27 -5.16 -5.44 -0.87
CA TYR A 27 -4.91 -4.59 -2.03
C TYR A 27 -4.93 -5.41 -3.33
N HIS A 28 -5.44 -4.78 -4.38
CA HIS A 28 -5.45 -5.34 -5.73
C HIS A 28 -4.27 -4.83 -6.55
N TYR A 29 -3.63 -5.72 -7.29
CA TYR A 29 -2.48 -5.44 -8.14
C TYR A 29 -2.74 -5.95 -9.55
N ARG A 30 -2.16 -5.26 -10.53
CA ARG A 30 -2.20 -5.67 -11.94
C ARG A 30 -0.82 -5.57 -12.56
N CYS A 31 -0.40 -6.65 -13.21
CA CYS A 31 0.82 -6.63 -14.01
C CYS A 31 0.54 -6.00 -15.38
N LYS A 32 1.40 -5.07 -15.83
CA LYS A 32 1.30 -4.45 -17.15
C LYS A 32 1.72 -5.39 -18.29
N ASN A 33 2.61 -6.34 -18.01
CA ASN A 33 3.20 -7.20 -19.03
C ASN A 33 2.28 -8.37 -19.43
N CYS A 34 1.73 -9.09 -18.44
CA CYS A 34 0.87 -10.25 -18.69
C CYS A 34 -0.62 -9.97 -18.49
N GLY A 35 -0.98 -8.80 -17.95
CA GLY A 35 -2.37 -8.45 -17.65
C GLY A 35 -2.98 -9.20 -16.45
N TYR A 36 -2.20 -10.00 -15.73
CA TYR A 36 -2.66 -10.77 -14.57
C TYR A 36 -3.02 -9.85 -13.40
N ASP A 37 -4.25 -9.99 -12.91
CA ASP A 37 -4.76 -9.39 -11.69
C ASP A 37 -4.62 -10.35 -10.50
N PHE A 38 -4.20 -9.82 -9.36
CA PHE A 38 -4.11 -10.58 -8.11
C PHE A 38 -4.37 -9.70 -6.91
N THR A 39 -4.65 -10.33 -5.78
CA THR A 39 -5.14 -9.70 -4.56
C THR A 39 -4.31 -10.20 -3.39
N GLU A 40 -3.73 -9.30 -2.59
CA GLU A 40 -2.85 -9.67 -1.49
C GLU A 40 -3.11 -8.83 -0.23
N GLN A 41 -3.00 -9.46 0.93
CA GLN A 41 -3.11 -8.78 2.23
C GLN A 41 -1.77 -8.16 2.59
N GLN A 42 -1.73 -6.83 2.73
CA GLN A 42 -0.49 -6.11 2.98
C GLN A 42 -0.69 -5.04 4.05
N SER A 43 0.34 -4.85 4.88
CA SER A 43 0.33 -3.73 5.82
C SER A 43 0.54 -2.42 5.06
N PHE A 44 0.01 -1.32 5.60
CA PHE A 44 0.24 0.00 5.02
C PHE A 44 1.71 0.43 5.08
N SER A 45 2.44 -0.06 6.09
CA SER A 45 3.85 0.26 6.31
C SER A 45 4.83 -0.65 5.57
N ASP A 46 4.34 -1.66 4.84
CA ASP A 46 5.18 -2.59 4.09
C ASP A 46 5.49 -2.05 2.68
N ASP A 47 6.59 -2.52 2.10
CA ASP A 47 6.97 -2.12 0.75
C ASP A 47 6.04 -2.74 -0.31
N PRO A 48 5.70 -1.99 -1.38
CA PRO A 48 4.82 -2.51 -2.40
C PRO A 48 5.45 -3.68 -3.16
N ILE A 49 4.62 -4.66 -3.52
CA ILE A 49 5.04 -5.82 -4.31
C ILE A 49 5.36 -5.34 -5.74
N THR A 50 6.63 -5.47 -6.13
CA THR A 50 7.10 -5.12 -7.47
C THR A 50 7.08 -6.31 -8.44
N VAL A 51 7.17 -7.54 -7.92
CA VAL A 51 7.33 -8.75 -8.73
C VAL A 51 5.99 -9.46 -8.97
N CYS A 52 5.69 -9.77 -10.23
CA CYS A 52 4.51 -10.56 -10.58
C CYS A 52 4.77 -12.07 -10.38
N PRO A 53 3.90 -12.83 -9.68
CA PRO A 53 4.09 -14.26 -9.46
C PRO A 53 3.93 -15.13 -10.72
N LYS A 54 3.36 -14.59 -11.81
CA LYS A 54 3.14 -15.33 -13.07
C LYS A 54 4.29 -15.18 -14.08
N CYS A 55 4.88 -14.00 -14.19
CA CYS A 55 5.87 -13.69 -15.22
C CYS A 55 7.24 -13.24 -14.66
N SER A 56 7.35 -13.12 -13.32
CA SER A 56 8.56 -12.68 -12.61
C SER A 56 9.10 -11.32 -13.06
N GLN A 57 8.27 -10.51 -13.72
CA GLN A 57 8.64 -9.16 -14.16
C GLN A 57 8.31 -8.13 -13.07
N GLU A 58 9.12 -7.08 -13.01
CA GLU A 58 9.04 -5.98 -12.03
C GLU A 58 8.06 -4.86 -12.45
N GLN A 59 7.04 -5.21 -13.23
CA GLN A 59 6.11 -4.24 -13.85
C GLN A 59 4.68 -4.41 -13.29
N VAL A 60 4.57 -4.33 -11.96
CA VAL A 60 3.30 -4.43 -11.22
C VAL A 60 2.92 -3.07 -10.63
N HIS A 61 1.64 -2.72 -10.68
CA HIS A 61 1.10 -1.53 -10.03
C HIS A 61 -0.15 -1.87 -9.22
N LYS A 62 -0.39 -1.10 -8.15
CA LYS A 62 -1.62 -1.19 -7.36
C LYS A 62 -2.77 -0.60 -8.16
N VAL A 63 -3.86 -1.34 -8.26
CA VAL A 63 -5.07 -0.89 -8.95
C VAL A 63 -5.96 -0.18 -7.94
N TYR A 64 -6.18 1.11 -8.16
CA TYR A 64 -7.11 1.91 -7.38
C TYR A 64 -8.40 2.06 -8.16
N SER A 65 -9.48 1.48 -7.63
CA SER A 65 -10.82 1.76 -8.14
C SER A 65 -11.22 3.17 -7.72
N ALA A 66 -11.87 3.92 -8.61
CA ALA A 66 -12.42 5.23 -8.27
C ALA A 66 -13.54 5.05 -7.23
N VAL A 67 -13.23 5.30 -5.96
CA VAL A 67 -14.24 5.34 -4.90
C VAL A 67 -14.95 6.69 -4.99
N PRO A 68 -16.29 6.74 -4.96
CA PRO A 68 -17.00 8.01 -4.93
C PRO A 68 -16.58 8.79 -3.68
N ILE A 69 -16.19 10.04 -3.88
CA ILE A 69 -15.87 10.95 -2.78
C ILE A 69 -17.15 11.63 -2.31
N GLU A 70 -17.47 11.48 -1.03
CA GLU A 70 -18.61 12.16 -0.39
C GLU A 70 -18.10 13.35 0.41
N PHE A 71 -18.44 14.56 -0.03
CA PHE A 71 -18.14 15.78 0.73
C PHE A 71 -19.20 15.99 1.82
N LYS A 72 -18.94 15.48 3.02
CA LYS A 72 -19.77 15.73 4.21
C LYS A 72 -19.41 17.10 4.81
N GLY A 73 -19.92 18.17 4.20
CA GLY A 73 -19.72 19.54 4.69
C GLY A 73 -20.81 20.49 4.21
N HIS A 74 -21.30 21.37 5.09
CA HIS A 74 -22.32 22.37 4.81
C HIS A 74 -21.72 23.64 4.18
N GLY A 75 -20.88 23.54 3.14
CA GLY A 75 -20.09 24.73 2.78
C GLY A 75 -19.26 24.69 1.52
N PHE A 76 -19.70 23.98 0.48
CA PHE A 76 -19.11 24.17 -0.84
C PHE A 76 -19.80 25.33 -1.57
N TYR A 77 -19.61 26.55 -1.08
CA TYR A 77 -20.04 27.77 -1.80
C TYR A 77 -18.82 28.39 -2.48
N ARG A 78 -18.83 28.37 -3.81
CA ARG A 78 -17.95 29.21 -4.61
C ARG A 78 -18.71 30.49 -4.97
N THR A 79 -18.70 31.46 -4.06
CA THR A 79 -19.25 32.80 -4.32
C THR A 79 -18.16 33.68 -4.93
N ASP A 80 -17.85 33.46 -6.20
CA ASP A 80 -17.07 34.40 -7.01
C ASP A 80 -18.01 35.00 -8.08
N LYS A 81 -18.92 35.89 -7.67
CA LYS A 81 -19.57 36.82 -8.60
C LYS A 81 -18.73 38.09 -8.61
N SER A 82 -17.62 38.09 -9.34
CA SER A 82 -16.92 39.34 -9.65
C SER A 82 -17.83 40.13 -10.61
N SER A 83 -18.41 41.19 -10.09
CA SER A 83 -19.27 42.12 -10.82
C SER A 83 -18.41 42.86 -11.86
N LYS A 84 -18.69 42.67 -13.14
CA LYS A 84 -18.27 43.60 -14.21
C LYS A 84 -19.23 43.56 -15.38
#